data_AF-A0A4P6JS08-F1
#
_entry.id   AF-A0A4P6JS08-F1
#
_cell.length_a   1.000
_cell.length_b   1.000
_cell.length_c   1.000
_cell.angle_alpha   90.00
_cell.angle_beta   90.00
_cell.angle_gamma   90.00
#
_symmetry.space_group_name_H-M   'P 1'
#
loop_
_entity.id
_entity.type
_entity.pdbx_description
1 polymer ?
#
loop_
_entity_poly.entity_id
_entity_poly.type
_entity_poly.pdbx_seq_one_letter_code
_entity_poly.pdbx_strand_id
1 'polypeptide(L)'
;MIQPITSSCQFKITPQTSLIDEPVSLCLLGLQPHQHATIHAQMLDGFRQCWQSAATFVADAQGRIDLNVQKPLAGSYTEVDPMGLFWSMSVIEKGKKEKTFFARNNPRP
;
A
#
# COMPACT_ATOMS: atom_id res chain seq x y z
N MET A 1 -8.40 -21.65 -27.99
CA MET A 1 -8.07 -21.80 -26.56
C MET A 1 -7.24 -20.59 -26.16
N ILE A 2 -7.78 -19.73 -25.30
CA ILE A 2 -7.05 -18.55 -24.79
C ILE A 2 -6.80 -18.86 -23.31
N GLN A 3 -5.54 -19.02 -22.92
CA GLN A 3 -5.21 -19.20 -21.51
C GLN A 3 -5.38 -17.85 -20.80
N PRO A 4 -6.03 -17.80 -19.63
CA PRO A 4 -6.10 -16.56 -18.86
C PRO A 4 -4.68 -16.16 -18.45
N ILE A 5 -4.32 -14.91 -18.73
CA ILE A 5 -3.05 -14.34 -18.29
C ILE A 5 -3.21 -14.03 -16.80
N THR A 6 -2.96 -15.01 -15.94
CA THR A 6 -2.91 -14.75 -14.50
C THR A 6 -1.57 -14.06 -14.21
N SER A 7 -1.52 -12.74 -14.28
CA SER A 7 -0.40 -11.97 -13.74
C SER A 7 -0.38 -12.18 -12.22
N SER A 8 0.45 -13.10 -11.72
CA SER A 8 0.60 -13.33 -10.29
C SER A 8 1.46 -12.21 -9.69
N CYS A 9 0.82 -11.29 -9.00
CA CYS A 9 1.48 -10.22 -8.28
C CYS A 9 2.12 -10.76 -6.98
N GLN A 10 3.32 -10.30 -6.63
CA GLN A 10 4.07 -10.78 -5.46
C GLN A 10 4.76 -9.67 -4.69
N PHE A 11 4.79 -9.77 -3.36
CA PHE A 11 5.61 -8.91 -2.50
C PHE A 11 7.01 -9.48 -2.33
N LYS A 12 8.02 -8.65 -2.59
CA LYS A 12 9.39 -8.84 -2.14
C LYS A 12 9.62 -7.95 -0.92
N ILE A 13 9.88 -8.59 0.23
CA ILE A 13 10.06 -7.93 1.52
C ILE A 13 11.46 -8.26 2.04
N THR A 14 12.22 -7.28 2.49
CA THR A 14 13.56 -7.49 3.03
C THR A 14 13.88 -6.49 4.15
N PRO A 15 14.30 -6.95 5.35
CA PRO A 15 14.36 -8.36 5.77
C PRO A 15 12.95 -8.98 5.94
N GLN A 16 12.86 -10.32 5.99
CA GLN A 16 11.58 -11.00 6.24
C GLN A 16 11.11 -10.87 7.70
N THR A 17 12.06 -10.64 8.60
CA THR A 17 11.82 -10.41 10.03
C THR A 17 12.68 -9.22 10.43
N SER A 18 12.08 -8.25 11.11
CA SER A 18 12.76 -7.07 11.64
C SER A 18 12.12 -6.65 12.96
N LEU A 19 12.87 -5.87 13.73
CA LEU A 19 12.32 -5.11 14.85
C LEU A 19 11.50 -3.91 14.34
N ILE A 20 10.68 -3.33 15.21
CA ILE A 20 9.77 -2.24 14.85
C ILE A 20 10.51 -0.95 14.43
N ASP A 21 11.72 -0.77 14.94
CA ASP A 21 12.62 0.35 14.69
C ASP A 21 13.60 0.09 13.54
N GLU A 22 13.55 -1.10 12.94
CA GLU A 22 14.37 -1.45 11.79
C GLU A 22 13.61 -1.24 10.47
N PRO A 23 14.26 -0.65 9.45
CA PRO A 23 13.61 -0.39 8.17
C PRO A 23 13.35 -1.69 7.41
N VAL A 24 12.15 -1.79 6.83
CA VAL A 24 11.75 -2.88 5.92
C VAL A 24 11.56 -2.34 4.52
N SER A 25 12.26 -2.91 3.55
CA SER A 25 12.05 -2.64 2.13
C SER A 25 10.87 -3.46 1.60
N LEU A 26 9.93 -2.78 0.94
CA LEU A 26 8.76 -3.39 0.33
C LEU A 26 8.70 -3.09 -1.16
N CYS A 27 8.67 -4.13 -1.99
CA CYS A 27 8.45 -4.01 -3.42
C CYS A 27 7.35 -4.97 -3.90
N LEU A 28 6.36 -4.44 -4.62
CA LEU A 28 5.32 -5.21 -5.28
C LEU A 28 5.71 -5.42 -6.75
N LEU A 29 5.73 -6.67 -7.20
CA LEU A 29 6.19 -7.08 -8.52
C LEU A 29 5.06 -7.75 -9.31
N GLY A 30 5.19 -7.80 -10.64
CA GLY A 30 4.31 -8.58 -11.50
C GLY A 30 2.99 -7.89 -11.84
N LEU A 31 2.92 -6.57 -11.66
CA LEU A 31 1.81 -5.74 -12.13
C LEU A 31 1.94 -5.47 -13.64
N GLN A 32 0.85 -5.03 -14.26
CA GLN A 32 0.94 -4.43 -15.59
C GLN A 32 1.68 -3.07 -15.49
N PRO A 33 2.45 -2.68 -16.51
CA PRO A 33 3.06 -1.35 -16.56
C PRO A 33 2.01 -0.25 -16.33
N HIS A 34 2.33 0.72 -15.47
CA HIS A 34 1.43 1.85 -15.14
C HIS A 34 0.10 1.46 -14.47
N GLN A 35 -0.03 0.21 -13.99
CA GLN A 35 -1.20 -0.21 -13.24
C GLN A 35 -1.28 0.51 -11.88
N HIS A 36 -2.47 1.02 -11.56
CA HIS A 36 -2.76 1.50 -10.22
C HIS A 36 -2.98 0.32 -9.27
N ALA A 37 -2.35 0.36 -8.10
CA ALA A 37 -2.56 -0.63 -7.04
C ALA A 37 -2.58 0.03 -5.67
N THR A 38 -3.43 -0.48 -4.78
CA THR A 38 -3.48 -0.06 -3.36
C THR A 38 -2.89 -1.16 -2.50
N ILE A 39 -1.89 -0.81 -1.70
CA ILE A 39 -1.28 -1.70 -0.72
C ILE A 39 -1.94 -1.42 0.63
N HIS A 40 -2.44 -2.47 1.27
CA HIS A 40 -3.05 -2.42 2.59
C HIS A 40 -2.14 -3.11 3.60
N ALA A 41 -1.89 -2.47 4.74
CA ALA A 41 -1.22 -3.09 5.88
C ALA A 41 -2.19 -3.16 7.07
N GLN A 42 -2.20 -4.29 7.78
CA GLN A 42 -3.06 -4.51 8.94
C GLN A 42 -2.28 -5.18 10.06
N MET A 43 -2.52 -4.77 11.29
CA MET A 43 -1.89 -5.31 12.48
C MET A 43 -2.92 -5.44 13.61
N LEU A 44 -2.77 -6.47 14.43
CA LEU A 44 -3.46 -6.61 15.71
C LEU A 44 -2.46 -6.36 16.83
N ASP A 45 -2.76 -5.42 17.73
CA ASP A 45 -1.91 -5.17 18.89
C ASP A 45 -2.21 -6.11 20.07
N GLY A 46 -1.45 -5.97 21.16
CA GLY A 46 -1.61 -6.76 22.38
C GLY A 46 -2.97 -6.58 23.07
N PHE A 47 -3.71 -5.52 22.77
CA PHE A 47 -5.05 -5.24 23.28
C PHE A 47 -6.16 -5.71 22.33
N ARG A 48 -5.82 -6.45 21.26
CA ARG A 48 -6.72 -6.89 20.20
C ARG A 48 -7.37 -5.74 19.43
N GLN A 49 -6.72 -4.57 19.40
CA GLN A 49 -7.15 -3.47 18.57
C GLN A 49 -6.58 -3.65 17.16
N CYS A 50 -7.43 -3.45 16.14
CA CYS A 50 -7.02 -3.53 14.76
C CYS A 50 -6.50 -2.17 14.28
N TRP A 51 -5.29 -2.18 13.75
CA TRP A 51 -4.60 -1.06 13.15
C TRP A 51 -4.50 -1.28 11.65
N GLN A 52 -4.76 -0.24 10.86
CA GLN A 52 -4.70 -0.29 9.40
C GLN A 52 -4.08 0.97 8.79
N SER A 53 -3.44 0.76 7.65
CA SER A 53 -3.09 1.82 6.70
C SER A 53 -3.32 1.32 5.28
N ALA A 54 -3.43 2.27 4.35
CA ALA A 54 -3.49 2.00 2.92
C ALA A 54 -2.82 3.12 2.13
N ALA A 55 -2.14 2.76 1.04
CA ALA A 55 -1.56 3.70 0.09
C ALA A 55 -1.67 3.18 -1.34
N THR A 56 -2.05 4.07 -2.26
CA THR A 56 -2.21 3.79 -3.69
C THR A 56 -0.98 4.27 -4.45
N PHE A 57 -0.47 3.46 -5.36
CA PHE A 57 0.67 3.74 -6.22
C PHE A 57 0.36 3.41 -7.67
N VAL A 58 1.28 3.79 -8.56
CA VAL A 58 1.27 3.44 -9.96
C VAL A 58 2.52 2.65 -10.26
N ALA A 59 2.38 1.44 -10.81
CA ALA A 59 3.50 0.62 -11.18
C ALA A 59 4.38 1.31 -12.24
N ASP A 60 5.68 1.10 -12.16
CA ASP A 60 6.62 1.57 -13.17
C ASP A 60 6.44 0.85 -14.52
N ALA A 61 7.29 1.18 -15.49
CA ALA A 61 7.28 0.56 -16.82
C ALA A 61 7.60 -0.95 -16.78
N GLN A 62 8.15 -1.46 -15.68
CA GLN A 62 8.47 -2.86 -15.47
C GLN A 62 7.41 -3.58 -14.62
N GLY A 63 6.30 -2.91 -14.28
CA GLY A 63 5.25 -3.49 -13.47
C GLY A 63 5.62 -3.62 -11.98
N ARG A 64 6.43 -2.70 -11.46
CA ARG A 64 6.90 -2.70 -10.07
C ARG A 64 6.46 -1.46 -9.31
N ILE A 65 6.16 -1.64 -8.02
CA ILE A 65 6.01 -0.57 -7.04
C ILE A 65 7.08 -0.79 -5.98
N ASP A 66 8.00 0.16 -5.79
CA ASP A 66 9.04 0.11 -4.77
C ASP A 66 8.87 1.28 -3.81
N LEU A 67 8.52 0.98 -2.55
CA LEU A 67 8.23 2.00 -1.53
C LEU A 67 9.49 2.77 -1.10
N ASN A 68 10.69 2.29 -1.41
CA ASN A 68 11.93 3.01 -1.11
C ASN A 68 12.12 4.26 -1.98
N VAL A 69 11.47 4.32 -3.15
CA VAL A 69 11.72 5.37 -4.14
C VAL A 69 10.44 5.96 -4.73
N GLN A 70 9.30 5.32 -4.53
CA GLN A 70 8.00 5.81 -5.02
C GLN A 70 7.18 6.41 -3.89
N LYS A 71 6.63 7.60 -4.13
CA LYS A 71 5.64 8.21 -3.25
C LYS A 71 4.24 7.68 -3.57
N PRO A 72 3.35 7.58 -2.57
CA PRO A 72 1.95 7.31 -2.82
C PRO A 72 1.30 8.38 -3.70
N LEU A 73 0.36 7.95 -4.54
CA LEU A 73 -0.59 8.82 -5.23
C LEU A 73 -1.68 9.33 -4.27
N ALA A 74 -2.07 8.50 -3.30
CA ALA A 74 -3.05 8.76 -2.27
C ALA A 74 -2.88 7.77 -1.12
N GLY A 75 -3.39 8.09 0.08
CA GLY A 75 -3.42 7.14 1.18
C GLY A 75 -3.17 7.75 2.55
N SER A 76 -2.69 6.91 3.45
CA SER A 76 -2.43 7.21 4.87
C SER A 76 -1.13 8.02 5.06
N TYR A 77 -0.26 8.07 4.05
CA TYR A 77 0.94 8.91 4.00
C TYR A 77 1.17 9.42 2.56
N THR A 78 2.08 10.38 2.41
CA THR A 78 2.25 11.14 1.15
C THR A 78 3.69 11.27 0.64
N GLU A 79 4.68 10.95 1.46
CA GLU A 79 6.10 11.04 1.12
C GLU A 79 6.70 9.68 0.72
N VAL A 80 7.90 9.69 0.14
CA VAL A 80 8.68 8.46 -0.13
C VAL A 80 9.22 7.94 1.20
N ASP A 81 8.67 6.82 1.68
CA ASP A 81 9.08 6.21 2.95
C ASP A 81 8.78 4.69 2.95
N PRO A 82 9.81 3.81 3.06
CA PRO A 82 9.63 2.37 3.18
C PRO A 82 8.75 1.96 4.37
N MET A 83 8.83 2.74 5.45
CA MET A 83 8.08 2.52 6.69
C MET A 83 6.73 3.24 6.71
N GLY A 84 6.40 3.97 5.63
CA GLY A 84 5.18 4.75 5.49
C GLY A 84 3.91 4.03 5.91
N LEU A 85 3.74 2.79 5.44
CA LEU A 85 2.57 1.97 5.80
C LEU A 85 2.53 1.58 7.27
N PHE A 86 3.66 1.45 7.96
CA PHE A 86 3.71 1.02 9.35
C PHE A 86 3.43 2.16 10.32
N TRP A 87 4.12 3.30 10.17
CA TRP A 87 3.94 4.42 11.09
C TRP A 87 2.61 5.18 10.86
N SER A 88 2.05 5.13 9.64
CA SER A 88 0.77 5.78 9.32
C SER A 88 -0.46 4.93 9.67
N MET A 89 -0.27 3.78 10.33
CA MET A 89 -1.39 2.98 10.79
C MET A 89 -2.27 3.75 11.77
N SER A 90 -3.58 3.56 11.66
CA SER A 90 -4.56 4.12 12.57
C SER A 90 -5.56 3.06 13.01
N VAL A 91 -6.18 3.31 14.16
CA VAL A 91 -7.17 2.41 14.75
C VAL A 91 -8.46 2.47 13.96
N ILE A 92 -8.99 1.31 13.58
CA ILE A 92 -10.34 1.26 13.01
C ILE A 92 -11.36 1.25 14.14
N GLU A 93 -12.01 2.38 14.37
CA GLU A 93 -13.18 2.45 15.25
C GLU A 93 -14.34 1.67 14.59
N LYS A 94 -14.81 0.58 15.23
CA LYS A 94 -16.04 -0.12 14.81
C LYS A 94 -17.23 0.84 14.93
N GLY A 95 -17.62 1.48 13.83
CA GLY A 95 -18.79 2.37 13.77
C GLY A 95 -18.64 3.61 12.87
N LYS A 96 -17.44 3.99 12.45
CA LYS A 96 -17.27 4.99 11.37
C LYS A 96 -17.27 4.27 10.04
N LYS A 97 -18.30 4.51 9.22
CA LYS A 97 -18.25 4.21 7.78
C LYS A 97 -16.95 4.79 7.24
N GLU A 98 -16.13 3.96 6.60
CA GLU A 98 -14.99 4.37 5.81
C GLU A 98 -15.39 5.60 5.01
N LYS A 99 -14.70 6.73 5.23
CA LYS A 99 -14.86 7.88 4.34
C LYS A 99 -14.27 7.45 3.01
N THR A 100 -15.16 6.94 2.16
CA THR A 100 -15.08 6.73 0.72
C THR A 100 -13.76 7.24 0.13
N PHE A 101 -12.81 6.33 -0.09
CA PHE A 101 -11.55 6.62 -0.78
C PHE A 101 -11.74 6.97 -2.28
N PHE A 102 -13.00 6.96 -2.77
CA PHE A 102 -13.37 7.44 -4.10
C PHE A 102 -14.24 8.70 -4.00
N ALA A 103 -13.63 9.86 -3.89
CA ALA A 103 -14.20 11.12 -4.38
C ALA A 103 -13.15 12.23 -4.41
N ARG A 104 -12.53 12.43 -5.57
CA ARG A 104 -12.19 13.79 -6.01
C ARG A 104 -12.24 13.87 -7.54
N ASN A 105 -13.46 13.79 -8.07
CA ASN A 105 -13.74 14.40 -9.36
C ASN A 105 -14.20 15.83 -9.05
N ASN A 106 -13.32 16.82 -9.27
CA ASN A 106 -13.70 18.23 -9.24
C ASN A 106 -13.22 18.85 -10.56
N PRO A 107 -14.11 19.15 -11.52
CA PRO A 107 -13.74 20.04 -12.62
C PRO A 107 -13.48 21.42 -12.01
N ARG A 108 -12.33 22.02 -12.35
CA ARG A 108 -11.99 23.37 -11.87
C ARG A 108 -12.86 24.41 -12.62
N PRO A 109 -13.29 25.49 -11.95
CA PRO A 109 -13.74 26.69 -12.67
C PRO A 109 -12.60 27.36 -13.43
#